data_AF-A0A7Z9WL31-F1
#
_entry.id   AF-A0A7Z9WL31-F1
#
_cell.length_a   1.000
_cell.length_b   1.000
_cell.length_c   1.000
_cell.angle_alpha   90.00
_cell.angle_beta   90.00
_cell.angle_gamma   90.00
#
_symmetry.space_group_name_H-M   'P 1'
#
loop_
_entity.id
_entity.type
_entity.pdbx_description
1 polymer ?
#
loop_
_entity_poly.entity_id
_entity_poly.type
_entity_poly.pdbx_seq_one_letter_code
_entity_poly.pdbx_strand_id
1 'polypeptide(L)'
;MKLSHLDEQGRARMVDVGSKPDTERVAVAKGEIIMRPETLALIQEGGIPKGDVLAVAQVAGVMAAKRVAELIPMCHPLLLTHVQVDFAPDEERGLIEIVATVKTTGA
;
A
#
# COMPACT_ATOMS: atom_id res chain seq x y z
N MET A 1 24.65 2.03 -11.05
CA MET A 1 23.70 2.84 -10.25
C MET A 1 24.24 2.99 -8.84
N LYS A 2 24.22 4.19 -8.24
CA LYS A 2 24.60 4.42 -6.85
C LYS A 2 23.35 4.31 -5.97
N LEU A 3 23.37 3.49 -4.92
CA LEU A 3 22.26 3.37 -3.98
C LEU A 3 22.13 4.65 -3.16
N SER A 4 20.97 5.31 -3.18
CA SER A 4 20.77 6.60 -2.52
C SER A 4 20.65 6.48 -0.99
N HIS A 5 20.08 5.38 -0.51
CA HIS A 5 19.92 5.09 0.92
C HIS A 5 21.17 4.54 1.61
N LEU A 6 22.30 4.44 0.91
CA LEU A 6 23.59 4.10 1.51
C LEU A 6 24.50 5.34 1.55
N ASP A 7 25.30 5.46 2.60
CA ASP A 7 26.43 6.40 2.66
C ASP A 7 27.66 5.82 1.94
N GLU A 8 28.76 6.57 1.94
CA GLU A 8 30.02 6.17 1.27
C GLU A 8 30.70 4.98 1.94
N GLN A 9 30.29 4.63 3.15
CA GLN A 9 30.78 3.49 3.93
C GLN A 9 29.81 2.30 3.84
N GLY A 10 28.74 2.40 3.03
CA GLY A 10 27.74 1.35 2.85
C GLY A 10 26.70 1.25 3.97
N ARG A 11 26.61 2.26 4.86
CA ARG A 11 25.65 2.29 5.97
C ARG A 11 24.34 2.93 5.52
N ALA A 12 23.22 2.47 6.08
CA ALA A 12 21.91 3.03 5.78
C ALA A 12 21.81 4.50 6.22
N ARG A 13 21.22 5.34 5.37
CA ARG A 13 20.90 6.74 5.66
C ARG A 13 19.57 7.17 5.04
N MET A 14 18.89 8.08 5.73
CA MET A 14 17.80 8.84 5.13
C MET A 14 18.39 9.95 4.26
N VAL A 15 17.90 10.10 3.04
CA VAL A 15 18.41 11.10 2.09
C VAL A 15 17.80 12.46 2.43
N ASP A 16 18.60 13.52 2.52
CA ASP A 16 18.05 14.87 2.64
C ASP A 16 17.38 15.28 1.32
N VAL A 17 16.12 15.69 1.42
CA VAL A 17 15.29 16.14 0.30
C VAL A 17 14.80 17.58 0.46
N GLY A 18 15.22 18.30 1.52
CA GLY A 18 14.67 19.61 1.88
C GLY A 18 14.90 20.72 0.86
N SER A 19 15.87 20.57 -0.05
CA SER A 19 16.11 21.52 -1.14
C SER A 19 15.34 21.21 -2.43
N LYS A 20 14.62 20.10 -2.49
CA LYS A 20 13.82 19.74 -3.68
C LYS A 20 12.48 20.48 -3.65
N PRO A 21 11.99 20.96 -4.79
CA PRO A 21 10.69 21.60 -4.84
C PRO A 21 9.57 20.57 -4.64
N ASP A 22 8.49 21.01 -4.02
CA ASP A 22 7.28 20.21 -3.88
C ASP A 22 6.58 20.04 -5.24
N THR A 23 6.15 18.82 -5.51
CA THR A 23 5.31 18.47 -6.66
C THR A 23 4.18 17.55 -6.23
N GLU A 24 3.10 17.51 -7.00
CA GLU A 24 2.11 16.44 -6.84
C GLU A 24 2.72 15.10 -7.24
N ARG A 25 2.50 14.08 -6.41
CA ARG A 25 3.03 12.73 -6.61
C ARG A 25 1.92 11.72 -6.42
N VAL A 26 1.91 10.73 -7.30
CA VAL A 26 0.97 9.61 -7.25
C VAL A 26 1.76 8.31 -7.37
N ALA A 27 1.43 7.35 -6.52
CA ALA A 27 1.93 5.99 -6.61
C ALA A 27 0.75 5.01 -6.64
N VAL A 28 0.84 4.01 -7.52
CA VAL A 28 -0.13 2.92 -7.63
C VAL A 28 0.63 1.60 -7.45
N ALA A 29 0.17 0.78 -6.52
CA ALA A 29 0.70 -0.55 -6.26
C ALA A 29 -0.42 -1.59 -6.39
N LYS A 30 -0.06 -2.80 -6.84
CA LYS A 30 -0.96 -3.93 -6.99
C LYS A 30 -0.44 -5.13 -6.21
N GLY A 31 -1.34 -5.88 -5.60
CA GLY A 31 -1.10 -7.18 -4.98
C GLY A 31 -2.26 -8.14 -5.25
N GLU A 32 -2.06 -9.42 -4.97
CA GLU A 32 -3.09 -10.44 -5.17
C GLU A 32 -3.13 -11.36 -3.94
N ILE A 33 -4.33 -11.79 -3.54
CA ILE A 33 -4.53 -12.83 -2.53
C ILE A 33 -5.20 -14.01 -3.21
N ILE A 34 -4.45 -15.09 -3.38
CA ILE A 34 -4.95 -16.36 -3.93
C ILE A 34 -5.59 -17.16 -2.80
N MET A 35 -6.75 -17.75 -3.08
CA MET A 35 -7.50 -18.55 -2.12
C MET A 35 -8.24 -19.69 -2.83
N ARG A 36 -8.91 -20.55 -2.06
CA ARG A 36 -9.78 -21.56 -2.67
C ARG A 36 -11.03 -20.89 -3.27
N PRO A 37 -11.60 -21.41 -4.38
CA PRO A 37 -12.81 -20.86 -4.98
C PRO A 37 -13.98 -20.73 -3.99
N GLU A 38 -14.15 -21.70 -3.09
CA GLU A 38 -15.24 -21.65 -2.10
C GLU A 38 -15.02 -20.51 -1.08
N THR A 39 -13.77 -20.13 -0.81
CA THR A 39 -13.47 -18.99 0.06
C THR A 39 -13.78 -17.67 -0.63
N LEU A 40 -13.46 -17.56 -1.93
CA LEU A 40 -13.78 -16.38 -2.72
C LEU A 40 -15.30 -16.18 -2.82
N ALA A 41 -16.05 -17.25 -3.11
CA ALA A 41 -17.51 -17.22 -3.16
C ALA A 41 -18.11 -16.75 -1.82
N LEU A 42 -17.65 -17.29 -0.69
CA LEU A 42 -18.11 -16.87 0.63
C LEU A 42 -17.85 -15.38 0.92
N ILE A 43 -16.75 -14.83 0.43
CA ILE A 43 -16.44 -13.40 0.56
C ILE A 43 -17.42 -12.57 -0.28
N GLN A 44 -17.66 -12.96 -1.53
CA GLN A 44 -18.58 -12.25 -2.44
C GLN A 44 -20.03 -12.30 -1.96
N GLU A 45 -20.45 -13.42 -1.37
CA GLU A 45 -21.81 -13.61 -0.83
C GLU A 45 -22.02 -12.98 0.56
N GLY A 46 -20.96 -12.45 1.19
CA GLY A 46 -21.03 -11.94 2.57
C GLY A 46 -21.25 -13.04 3.62
N GLY A 47 -20.99 -14.30 3.27
CA GLY A 47 -21.19 -15.48 4.13
C GLY A 47 -20.09 -15.72 5.16
N ILE A 48 -19.09 -14.83 5.27
CA ILE A 48 -17.98 -14.97 6.21
C ILE A 48 -18.48 -14.71 7.65
N PRO A 49 -18.28 -15.65 8.60
CA PRO A 49 -18.73 -15.47 9.99
C PRO A 49 -18.12 -14.26 10.72
N LYS A 50 -17.01 -13.73 10.20
CA LYS A 50 -16.30 -12.56 10.74
C LYS A 50 -16.84 -11.22 10.21
N GLY A 51 -17.88 -11.25 9.38
CA GLY A 51 -18.45 -10.07 8.73
C GLY A 51 -17.72 -9.70 7.44
N ASP A 52 -17.87 -8.44 7.01
CA ASP A 52 -17.28 -7.91 5.78
C ASP A 52 -15.76 -7.77 5.90
N VAL A 53 -15.05 -8.77 5.35
CA VAL A 53 -13.59 -8.82 5.37
C VAL A 53 -12.94 -7.78 4.46
N LEU A 54 -13.61 -7.35 3.38
CA LEU A 54 -13.06 -6.39 2.43
C LEU A 54 -13.15 -4.97 2.99
N ALA A 55 -14.25 -4.63 3.67
CA ALA A 55 -14.36 -3.36 4.39
C ALA A 55 -13.27 -3.23 5.48
N VAL A 56 -13.04 -4.30 6.25
CA VAL A 56 -11.96 -4.33 7.25
C VAL A 56 -10.59 -4.20 6.58
N ALA A 57 -10.35 -4.93 5.49
CA ALA A 57 -9.09 -4.86 4.74
C ALA A 57 -8.85 -3.46 4.16
N GLN A 58 -9.90 -2.77 3.69
CA GLN A 58 -9.81 -1.40 3.17
C GLN A 58 -9.33 -0.43 4.24
N VAL A 59 -9.95 -0.45 5.43
CA VAL A 59 -9.55 0.40 6.56
C VAL A 59 -8.11 0.08 6.98
N ALA A 60 -7.77 -1.21 7.07
CA ALA A 60 -6.41 -1.64 7.42
C ALA A 60 -5.37 -1.14 6.41
N GLY A 61 -5.65 -1.23 5.10
CA GLY A 61 -4.76 -0.72 4.05
C GLY A 61 -4.55 0.80 4.13
N VAL A 62 -5.62 1.56 4.35
CA VAL A 62 -5.55 3.02 4.53
C VAL A 62 -4.73 3.39 5.78
N MET A 63 -4.90 2.66 6.88
CA MET A 63 -4.11 2.87 8.10
C MET A 63 -2.64 2.49 7.89
N ALA A 64 -2.38 1.39 7.19
CA ALA A 64 -1.02 0.94 6.89
C ALA A 64 -0.26 1.99 6.06
N ALA A 65 -0.88 2.54 5.01
CA ALA A 65 -0.29 3.58 4.17
C ALA A 65 0.17 4.81 4.99
N LYS A 66 -0.66 5.24 5.95
CA LYS A 66 -0.35 6.38 6.83
C LYS A 66 0.80 6.10 7.80
N ARG A 67 1.12 4.84 8.08
CA ARG A 67 2.15 4.42 9.04
C ARG A 67 3.43 3.92 8.36
N VAL A 68 3.57 4.07 7.05
CA VAL A 68 4.74 3.57 6.31
C VAL A 68 6.06 4.08 6.89
N ALA A 69 6.15 5.35 7.29
CA ALA A 69 7.38 5.91 7.87
C ALA A 69 7.73 5.34 9.26
N GLU A 70 6.76 4.75 9.97
CA GLU A 70 7.03 4.01 11.22
C GLU A 70 7.54 2.59 10.95
N LEU A 71 7.13 2.01 9.81
CA LEU A 71 7.41 0.62 9.45
C LEU A 71 8.69 0.46 8.62
N ILE A 72 8.99 1.43 7.75
CA ILE A 72 10.11 1.38 6.80
C ILE A 72 11.19 2.37 7.26
N PRO A 73 12.34 1.90 7.78
CA PRO A 73 13.28 2.72 8.55
C PRO A 73 13.78 4.00 7.86
N MET A 74 13.99 3.97 6.54
CA MET A 74 14.58 5.09 5.79
C MET A 74 13.54 5.88 4.99
N CYS A 75 12.24 5.62 5.17
CA CYS A 75 11.18 6.39 4.54
C CYS A 75 10.98 7.72 5.26
N HIS A 76 10.81 8.79 4.48
CA HIS A 76 10.41 10.09 5.01
C HIS A 76 8.97 10.04 5.51
N PRO A 77 8.65 10.74 6.62
CA PRO A 77 7.27 11.02 6.96
C PRO A 77 6.66 11.97 5.91
N LEU A 78 5.51 11.59 5.36
CA LEU A 78 4.80 12.35 4.33
C LEU A 78 3.35 12.58 4.74
N LEU A 79 2.84 13.79 4.48
CA LEU A 79 1.44 14.11 4.64
C LEU A 79 0.65 13.64 3.41
N LEU A 80 0.13 12.41 3.48
CA LEU A 80 -0.67 11.84 2.41
C LEU A 80 -1.97 12.64 2.22
N THR A 81 -2.25 13.04 0.98
CA THR A 81 -3.46 13.79 0.61
C THR A 81 -4.59 12.87 0.16
N HIS A 82 -4.27 11.67 -0.32
CA HIS A 82 -5.24 10.65 -0.72
C HIS A 82 -4.68 9.25 -0.51
N VAL A 83 -5.54 8.33 -0.04
CA VAL A 83 -5.27 6.89 -0.02
C VAL A 83 -6.55 6.17 -0.43
N GLN A 84 -6.46 5.31 -1.44
CA GLN A 84 -7.53 4.45 -1.90
C GLN A 84 -7.03 3.02 -2.02
N VAL A 85 -7.87 2.07 -1.62
CA VAL A 85 -7.61 0.64 -1.72
C VAL A 85 -8.85 0.00 -2.34
N ASP A 86 -8.68 -0.59 -3.51
CA ASP A 86 -9.73 -1.22 -4.30
C ASP A 86 -9.50 -2.73 -4.36
N PHE A 87 -10.58 -3.49 -4.42
CA PHE A 87 -10.57 -4.96 -4.48
C PHE A 87 -11.33 -5.42 -5.72
N ALA A 88 -10.74 -6.33 -6.48
CA ALA A 88 -11.34 -6.93 -7.67
C ALA A 88 -11.23 -8.47 -7.57
N PRO A 89 -12.33 -9.17 -7.22
CA PRO A 89 -12.42 -10.63 -7.29
C PRO A 89 -12.19 -11.12 -8.73
N ASP A 90 -11.43 -12.21 -8.85
CA ASP A 90 -11.17 -12.93 -10.10
C ASP A 90 -11.49 -14.41 -9.86
N GLU A 91 -12.71 -14.81 -10.25
CA GLU A 91 -13.23 -16.17 -10.02
C GLU A 91 -12.49 -17.22 -10.86
N GLU A 92 -12.08 -16.86 -12.08
CA GLU A 92 -11.35 -17.75 -12.97
C GLU A 92 -9.98 -18.10 -12.39
N ARG A 93 -9.29 -17.10 -11.82
CA ARG A 93 -7.96 -17.27 -11.22
C ARG A 93 -8.00 -17.60 -9.72
N GLY A 94 -9.18 -17.59 -9.09
CA GLY A 94 -9.36 -17.91 -7.67
C GLY A 94 -8.65 -16.93 -6.73
N LEU A 95 -8.71 -15.63 -7.02
CA LEU A 95 -7.99 -14.61 -6.25
C LEU A 95 -8.79 -13.32 -6.09
N ILE A 96 -8.31 -12.45 -5.20
CA ILE A 96 -8.70 -11.05 -5.13
C ILE A 96 -7.49 -10.21 -5.49
N GLU A 97 -7.60 -9.43 -6.56
CA GLU A 97 -6.66 -8.38 -6.89
C GLU A 97 -6.91 -7.16 -6.01
N ILE A 98 -5.84 -6.54 -5.54
CA ILE A 98 -5.86 -5.37 -4.66
C ILE A 98 -5.05 -4.28 -5.34
N VAL A 99 -5.64 -3.11 -5.53
CA VAL A 99 -4.97 -1.93 -6.07
C VAL A 99 -4.99 -0.82 -5.02
N ALA A 100 -3.81 -0.33 -4.64
CA ALA A 100 -3.66 0.78 -3.71
C ALA A 100 -3.11 2.01 -4.44
N THR A 101 -3.84 3.12 -4.39
CA THR A 101 -3.42 4.41 -4.95
C THR A 101 -3.19 5.40 -3.83
N VAL A 102 -2.00 6.00 -3.77
CA VAL A 102 -1.61 7.01 -2.78
C VAL A 102 -1.20 8.30 -3.49
N LYS A 103 -1.61 9.44 -2.93
CA LYS A 103 -1.19 10.77 -3.39
C LYS A 103 -0.62 11.60 -2.25
N THR A 104 0.31 12.48 -2.60
CA THR A 104 0.89 13.47 -1.70
C THR A 104 1.38 14.67 -2.52
N THR A 105 1.64 15.78 -1.84
CA THR A 105 2.45 16.88 -2.37
C THR A 105 3.73 16.94 -1.56
N GLY A 106 4.90 16.93 -2.20
CA GLY A 106 6.18 16.91 -1.50
C GLY A 106 7.40 16.72 -2.39
N ALA A 107 8.58 16.85 -1.76
CA ALA A 107 9.92 16.63 -2.31
C ALA A 107 10.31 15.17 -2.57
#